data_AF-A0A380X502-F1
#
_entry.id   AF-A0A380X502-F1
#
_cell.length_a   1.000
_cell.length_b   1.000
_cell.length_c   1.000
_cell.angle_alpha   90.00
_cell.angle_beta   90.00
_cell.angle_gamma   90.00
#
_symmetry.space_group_name_H-M   'P 1'
#
loop_
_entity.id
_entity.type
_entity.pdbx_description
1 polymer ?
#
loop_
_entity_poly.entity_id
_entity_poly.type
_entity_poly.pdbx_seq_one_letter_code
_entity_poly.pdbx_strand_id
1 'polypeptide(L)'
;MMQKEQLSAYLDGEQISEAMTEKLCQDPDLQKSWANFHTIRAVMRQESEVLLGADFTAKMEALIEQEDIVVAKPEVSQPMPEETAQSPFMQKFKAWLMPMTQFAVAAGVCLVAVMGVQSFMTNSNKDNQDAPVLQTLPFTNSVQEVSYNVPTQEVITPEQVEQKNKRIDSMLQSYELQKRIYADSLNLQNQK
;
A
#
# COMPACT_ATOMS: atom_id res chain seq x y z
N MET A 1 40.29 36.73 13.66
CA MET A 1 40.54 35.31 14.01
C MET A 1 39.24 34.54 14.16
N MET A 2 38.31 34.97 15.01
CA MET A 2 37.02 34.29 15.27
C MET A 2 36.18 33.97 14.02
N GLN A 3 36.19 34.83 13.00
CA GLN A 3 35.43 34.61 11.76
C GLN A 3 35.90 33.39 10.94
N LYS A 4 37.20 33.07 10.94
CA LYS A 4 37.72 31.90 10.20
C LYS A 4 37.38 30.58 10.88
N GLU A 5 37.31 30.59 12.20
CA GLU A 5 36.85 29.45 13.01
C GLU A 5 35.37 29.18 12.74
N GLN A 6 34.54 30.23 12.74
CA GLN A 6 33.13 30.13 12.38
C GLN A 6 32.94 29.60 10.95
N LEU A 7 33.76 30.05 10.00
CA LEU A 7 33.77 29.54 8.63
C LEU A 7 34.16 28.07 8.54
N SER A 8 35.14 27.62 9.33
CA SER A 8 35.52 26.20 9.41
C SER A 8 34.39 25.35 9.96
N ALA A 9 33.76 25.76 11.07
CA ALA A 9 32.62 25.05 11.64
C ALA A 9 31.43 25.01 10.66
N TYR A 10 31.23 26.06 9.87
CA TYR A 10 30.23 26.10 8.80
C TYR A 10 30.57 25.12 7.67
N LEU A 11 31.84 25.04 7.24
CA LEU A 11 32.33 24.12 6.21
C LEU A 11 32.16 22.64 6.60
N ASP A 12 32.31 22.34 7.88
CA ASP A 12 32.13 21.00 8.45
C ASP A 12 30.65 20.68 8.75
N GLY A 13 29.75 21.64 8.56
CA GLY A 13 28.31 21.48 8.76
C GLY A 13 27.86 21.56 10.22
N GLU A 14 28.73 21.97 11.14
CA GLU A 14 28.42 22.04 12.57
C GLU A 14 27.59 23.28 12.95
N GLN A 15 27.78 24.41 12.26
CA GLN A 15 27.08 25.67 12.55
C GLN A 15 26.49 26.32 11.30
N ILE A 16 25.43 25.70 10.76
CA ILE A 16 24.69 26.21 9.60
C ILE A 16 23.77 27.35 10.05
N SER A 17 24.09 28.58 9.62
CA SER A 17 23.28 29.78 9.89
C SER A 17 23.13 30.59 8.60
N GLU A 18 21.90 31.02 8.30
CA GLU A 18 21.62 31.90 7.14
C GLU A 18 22.43 33.19 7.19
N ALA A 19 22.60 33.77 8.39
CA ALA A 19 23.40 34.97 8.59
C ALA A 19 24.89 34.76 8.27
N MET A 20 25.41 33.54 8.40
CA MET A 20 26.78 33.22 8.01
C MET A 20 26.90 33.10 6.49
N THR A 21 25.91 32.47 5.84
CA THR A 21 25.83 32.40 4.37
C THR A 21 25.79 33.80 3.76
N GLU A 22 24.94 34.69 4.29
CA GLU A 22 24.84 36.06 3.81
C GLU A 22 26.16 36.84 3.97
N LYS A 23 26.81 36.72 5.13
CA LYS A 23 28.13 37.32 5.36
C LYS A 23 29.20 36.77 4.42
N LEU A 24 29.19 35.46 4.16
CA LEU A 24 30.12 34.83 3.22
C LEU A 24 29.90 35.36 1.80
N CYS A 25 28.66 35.60 1.38
CA CYS A 25 28.37 36.18 0.07
C CYS A 25 28.81 37.65 -0.07
N GLN A 26 28.87 38.41 1.03
CA GLN A 26 29.23 39.83 1.01
C GLN A 26 30.72 40.11 1.22
N ASP A 27 31.45 39.23 1.91
CA ASP A 27 32.84 39.47 2.31
C ASP A 27 33.86 38.71 1.41
N PRO A 28 34.68 39.43 0.61
CA PRO A 28 35.63 38.81 -0.31
C PRO A 28 36.79 38.09 0.41
N ASP A 29 37.17 38.49 1.62
CA ASP A 29 38.25 37.82 2.36
C ASP A 29 37.77 36.51 3.00
N LEU A 30 36.49 36.43 3.37
CA LEU A 30 35.85 35.17 3.74
C LEU A 30 35.73 34.23 2.53
N GLN A 31 35.34 34.73 1.35
CA GLN A 31 35.27 33.92 0.12
C GLN A 31 36.63 33.31 -0.26
N LYS A 32 37.71 34.10 -0.17
CA LYS A 32 39.08 33.58 -0.35
C LYS A 32 39.43 32.50 0.67
N SER A 33 39.06 32.71 1.93
CA SER A 33 39.31 31.72 2.99
C SER A 33 38.53 30.43 2.74
N TRP A 34 37.28 30.54 2.27
CA TRP A 34 36.43 29.41 1.87
C TRP A 34 37.03 28.60 0.72
N ALA A 35 37.46 29.28 -0.35
CA ALA A 35 38.13 28.65 -1.49
C ALA A 35 39.42 27.92 -1.06
N ASN A 36 40.23 28.55 -0.20
CA ASN A 36 41.45 27.95 0.32
C ASN A 36 41.16 26.69 1.15
N PHE A 37 40.16 26.71 2.03
CA PHE A 37 39.81 25.54 2.84
C PHE A 37 39.33 24.36 1.99
N HIS A 38 38.49 24.62 0.98
CA HIS A 38 38.09 23.57 0.03
C HIS A 38 39.27 23.03 -0.78
N THR A 39 40.20 23.90 -1.20
CA THR A 39 41.40 23.48 -1.92
C THR A 39 42.27 22.58 -1.06
N ILE A 40 42.54 22.98 0.19
CA ILE A 40 43.30 22.18 1.15
C ILE A 40 42.61 20.83 1.39
N ARG A 41 41.28 20.83 1.59
CA ARG A 41 40.48 19.62 1.80
C ARG A 41 40.58 18.65 0.62
N ALA A 42 40.48 19.16 -0.60
CA ALA A 42 40.60 18.35 -1.83
C ALA A 42 42.01 17.75 -1.97
N VAL A 43 43.06 18.53 -1.70
CA VAL A 43 44.45 18.05 -1.69
C VAL A 43 44.66 16.97 -0.63
N MET A 44 44.17 17.18 0.59
CA MET A 44 44.30 16.21 1.69
C MET A 44 43.62 14.88 1.39
N ARG A 45 42.46 14.91 0.72
CA ARG A 45 41.72 13.71 0.32
C ARG A 45 42.23 13.08 -0.97
N GLN A 46 43.26 13.66 -1.58
CA GLN A 46 43.78 13.23 -2.88
C GLN A 46 42.68 13.20 -3.95
N GLU A 47 41.70 14.10 -3.84
CA GLU A 47 40.53 14.15 -4.71
C GLU A 47 40.86 14.72 -6.10
N SER A 48 42.07 15.23 -6.38
CA SER A 48 42.37 15.72 -7.73
C SER A 48 43.85 15.85 -8.15
N GLU A 49 44.17 15.35 -9.36
CA GLU A 49 45.24 15.82 -10.27
C GLU A 49 44.75 16.94 -11.22
N VAL A 50 43.43 17.17 -11.27
CA VAL A 50 42.76 18.18 -12.11
C VAL A 50 42.48 19.41 -11.26
N LEU A 51 43.46 20.31 -11.18
CA LEU A 51 43.21 21.67 -10.74
C LEU A 51 42.44 22.36 -11.85
N LEU A 52 41.12 22.46 -11.69
CA LEU A 52 40.33 23.41 -12.48
C LEU A 52 41.04 24.76 -12.37
N GLY A 53 41.42 25.35 -13.51
CA GLY A 53 42.26 26.55 -13.52
C GLY A 53 41.66 27.64 -12.63
N ALA A 54 42.51 28.54 -12.09
CA ALA A 54 42.09 29.56 -11.13
C ALA A 54 40.88 30.41 -11.61
N ASP A 55 40.71 30.54 -12.92
CA ASP A 55 39.63 31.30 -13.54
C ASP A 55 38.32 30.50 -13.71
N PHE A 56 38.26 29.22 -13.30
CA PHE A 56 37.10 28.36 -13.51
C PHE A 56 35.84 28.94 -12.85
N THR A 57 35.93 29.30 -11.56
CA THR A 57 34.79 29.83 -10.82
C THR A 57 34.30 31.15 -11.43
N ALA A 58 35.21 32.02 -11.87
CA ALA A 58 34.85 33.28 -12.53
C ALA A 58 34.17 33.08 -13.89
N LYS A 59 34.63 32.09 -14.68
CA LYS A 59 33.96 31.72 -15.94
C LYS A 59 32.58 31.12 -15.69
N MET A 60 32.44 30.30 -14.66
CA MET A 60 31.16 29.70 -14.28
C MET A 60 30.17 30.78 -13.84
N GLU A 61 30.60 31.73 -13.01
CA GLU A 61 29.79 32.89 -12.61
C GLU A 61 29.27 33.67 -13.82
N ALA A 62 30.14 34.00 -14.78
CA ALA A 62 29.76 34.70 -15.99
C ALA A 62 28.79 33.91 -16.89
N LEU A 63 28.89 32.59 -16.92
CA LEU A 63 27.97 31.72 -17.66
C LEU A 63 26.61 31.62 -16.98
N ILE A 64 26.58 31.54 -15.65
CA ILE A 64 25.33 31.51 -14.87
C ILE A 64 24.58 32.84 -14.99
N GLU A 65 25.29 33.98 -15.00
CA GLU A 65 24.66 35.30 -15.21
C GLU A 65 24.02 35.44 -16.60
N GLN A 66 24.55 34.72 -17.61
CA GLN A 66 24.00 34.69 -18.96
C GLN A 66 22.84 33.69 -19.13
N GLU A 67 22.56 32.87 -18.12
CA GLU A 67 21.47 31.90 -18.18
C GLU A 67 20.12 32.59 -17.90
N ASP A 68 19.17 32.44 -18.83
CA ASP A 68 17.79 32.85 -18.57
C ASP A 68 17.22 31.94 -17.47
N ILE A 69 16.89 32.54 -16.31
CA ILE A 69 16.27 31.84 -15.20
C ILE A 69 14.84 31.46 -15.60
N VAL A 70 14.70 30.33 -16.28
CA VAL A 70 13.41 29.67 -16.44
C VAL A 70 13.04 29.15 -15.05
N VAL A 71 12.29 29.95 -14.30
CA VAL A 71 11.63 29.47 -13.08
C VAL A 71 10.69 28.36 -13.53
N ALA A 72 11.20 27.13 -13.54
CA ALA A 72 10.39 25.95 -13.61
C ALA A 72 9.40 26.10 -12.46
N LYS A 73 8.13 26.34 -12.78
CA LYS A 73 7.06 26.16 -11.80
C LYS A 73 7.35 24.80 -11.17
N PRO A 74 7.50 24.69 -9.84
CA PRO A 74 7.66 23.39 -9.25
C PRO A 74 6.47 22.58 -9.72
N GLU A 75 6.72 21.50 -10.45
CA GLU A 75 5.71 20.46 -10.66
C GLU A 75 5.45 19.85 -9.29
N VAL A 76 4.70 20.57 -8.46
CA VAL A 76 4.05 20.01 -7.30
C VAL A 76 2.97 19.11 -7.86
N SER A 77 3.32 17.86 -8.02
CA SER A 77 2.38 16.75 -7.93
C SER A 77 3.16 15.46 -7.88
N GLN A 78 3.87 15.22 -6.77
CA GLN A 78 3.86 13.86 -6.27
C GLN A 78 2.37 13.53 -6.05
N PRO A 79 1.79 12.59 -6.81
CA PRO A 79 0.37 12.34 -6.71
C PRO A 79 0.09 11.85 -5.29
N MET A 80 -0.80 12.55 -4.61
CA MET A 80 -1.26 12.13 -3.28
C MET A 80 -1.83 10.71 -3.42
N PRO A 81 -1.65 9.79 -2.46
CA PRO A 81 -2.10 8.39 -2.59
C PRO A 81 -3.58 8.26 -3.01
N GLU A 82 -4.40 9.22 -2.59
CA GLU A 82 -5.83 9.35 -2.93
C GLU A 82 -6.09 9.52 -4.45
N GLU A 83 -5.21 10.22 -5.18
CA GLU A 83 -5.39 10.47 -6.62
C GLU A 83 -4.95 9.27 -7.47
N THR A 84 -3.93 8.52 -7.02
CA THR A 84 -3.49 7.28 -7.71
C THR A 84 -4.54 6.16 -7.63
N ALA A 85 -5.36 6.16 -6.58
CA ALA A 85 -6.48 5.22 -6.40
C ALA A 85 -7.60 5.43 -7.43
N GLN A 86 -7.72 6.63 -7.99
CA GLN A 86 -8.73 6.94 -9.03
C GLN A 86 -8.21 6.73 -10.46
N SER A 87 -6.96 6.30 -10.63
CA SER A 87 -6.46 6.00 -11.98
C SER A 87 -7.24 4.83 -12.60
N PRO A 88 -7.66 4.92 -13.88
CA PRO A 88 -8.43 3.87 -14.54
C PRO A 88 -7.63 2.56 -14.68
N PHE A 89 -6.30 2.63 -14.61
CA PHE A 89 -5.44 1.46 -14.58
C PHE A 89 -5.52 0.71 -13.24
N MET A 90 -5.44 1.42 -12.11
CA MET A 90 -5.50 0.81 -10.78
C MET A 90 -6.89 0.22 -10.48
N GLN A 91 -7.95 0.85 -11.00
CA GLN A 91 -9.30 0.31 -10.93
C GLN A 91 -9.45 -1.02 -11.68
N LYS A 92 -8.87 -1.13 -12.89
CA LYS A 92 -8.87 -2.38 -13.67
C LYS A 92 -8.05 -3.48 -12.99
N PHE A 93 -6.89 -3.14 -12.43
CA PHE A 93 -6.06 -4.07 -11.68
C PHE A 93 -6.78 -4.59 -10.41
N LYS A 94 -7.41 -3.68 -9.66
CA LYS A 94 -8.23 -4.05 -8.49
C LYS A 94 -9.44 -4.91 -8.89
N ALA A 95 -10.11 -4.62 -10.00
CA ALA A 95 -11.22 -5.42 -10.50
C ALA A 95 -10.80 -6.83 -10.96
N TRP A 96 -9.60 -6.96 -11.52
CA TRP A 96 -9.03 -8.25 -11.91
C TRP A 96 -8.56 -9.09 -10.70
N LEU A 97 -8.04 -8.43 -9.65
CA LEU A 97 -7.57 -9.11 -8.45
C LEU A 97 -8.65 -9.35 -7.38
N MET A 98 -9.72 -8.56 -7.34
CA MET A 98 -10.81 -8.74 -6.37
C MET A 98 -11.39 -10.17 -6.36
N PRO A 99 -11.64 -10.84 -7.51
CA PRO A 99 -12.12 -12.22 -7.54
C PRO A 99 -11.18 -13.21 -6.83
N MET A 100 -9.85 -12.97 -6.85
CA MET A 100 -8.86 -13.85 -6.22
C MET A 100 -8.94 -13.82 -4.68
N THR A 101 -9.45 -12.72 -4.10
CA THR A 101 -9.54 -12.57 -2.64
C THR A 101 -10.54 -13.55 -2.01
N GLN A 102 -11.65 -13.87 -2.69
CA GLN A 102 -12.62 -14.84 -2.20
C GLN A 102 -12.04 -16.26 -2.20
N PHE A 103 -11.28 -16.61 -3.24
CA PHE A 103 -10.55 -17.88 -3.29
C PHE A 103 -9.44 -17.95 -2.24
N ALA A 104 -8.76 -16.84 -1.93
CA ALA A 104 -7.72 -16.80 -0.91
C ALA A 104 -8.27 -17.09 0.51
N VAL A 105 -9.44 -16.55 0.86
CA VAL A 105 -10.09 -16.82 2.16
C VAL A 105 -10.49 -18.29 2.26
N ALA A 106 -11.15 -18.84 1.23
CA ALA A 106 -11.54 -20.25 1.20
C ALA A 106 -10.33 -21.20 1.24
N ALA A 107 -9.32 -20.95 0.40
CA ALA A 107 -8.09 -21.74 0.37
C ALA A 107 -7.29 -21.64 1.67
N GLY A 108 -7.28 -20.47 2.32
CA GLY A 108 -6.68 -20.27 3.63
C GLY A 108 -7.34 -21.12 4.72
N VAL A 109 -8.67 -21.14 4.78
CA VAL A 109 -9.42 -22.00 5.72
C VAL A 109 -9.17 -23.48 5.43
N CYS A 110 -9.14 -23.89 4.16
CA CYS A 110 -8.82 -25.27 3.78
C CYS A 110 -7.39 -25.67 4.16
N LEU A 111 -6.39 -24.81 3.94
CA LEU A 111 -5.01 -25.07 4.33
C LEU A 111 -4.87 -25.20 5.84
N VAL A 112 -5.48 -24.29 6.61
CA VAL A 112 -5.48 -24.35 8.08
C VAL A 112 -6.17 -25.62 8.58
N ALA A 113 -7.28 -26.05 7.97
CA ALA A 113 -7.95 -27.29 8.34
C ALA A 113 -7.08 -28.52 8.05
N VAL A 114 -6.46 -28.61 6.87
CA VAL A 114 -5.64 -29.76 6.46
C VAL A 114 -4.33 -29.83 7.25
N MET A 115 -3.59 -28.71 7.38
CA MET A 115 -2.36 -28.66 8.18
C MET A 115 -2.63 -28.72 9.68
N GLY A 116 -3.78 -28.20 10.14
CA GLY A 116 -4.23 -28.33 11.52
C GLY A 116 -4.53 -29.77 11.91
N VAL A 117 -5.20 -30.55 11.06
CA VAL A 117 -5.51 -31.97 11.31
C VAL A 117 -4.23 -32.82 11.30
N GLN A 118 -3.28 -32.57 10.40
CA GLN A 118 -1.97 -33.25 10.45
C GLN A 118 -1.15 -32.85 11.69
N SER A 119 -1.16 -31.57 12.08
CA SER A 119 -0.50 -31.08 13.28
C SER A 119 -1.08 -31.73 14.54
N PHE A 120 -2.39 -31.89 14.63
CA PHE A 120 -3.03 -32.55 15.77
C PHE A 120 -2.68 -34.05 15.81
N MET A 121 -2.75 -34.77 14.68
CA MET A 121 -2.42 -36.20 14.63
C MET A 121 -0.93 -36.52 14.81
N THR A 122 -0.02 -35.63 14.40
CA THR A 122 1.43 -35.82 14.62
C THR A 122 1.85 -35.53 16.06
N ASN A 123 1.13 -34.63 16.75
CA ASN A 123 1.32 -34.39 18.19
C ASN A 123 0.67 -35.48 19.07
N SER A 124 -0.35 -36.20 18.56
CA SER A 124 -0.95 -37.36 19.25
C SER A 124 -0.16 -38.66 19.14
N ASN A 125 0.82 -38.78 18.24
CA ASN A 125 1.69 -39.96 18.11
C ASN A 125 2.90 -39.96 19.08
N LYS A 126 2.86 -39.08 20.09
CA LYS A 126 3.80 -39.06 21.22
C LYS A 126 3.13 -39.51 22.52
N ASP A 127 2.17 -40.42 22.45
CA ASP A 127 1.98 -41.37 23.53
C ASP A 127 1.39 -42.67 22.98
N ASN A 128 2.05 -43.78 23.30
CA ASN A 128 1.46 -45.10 23.11
C ASN A 128 0.30 -45.21 24.11
N GLN A 129 -0.84 -45.76 23.69
CA GLN A 129 -1.58 -46.87 24.34
C GLN A 129 -3.06 -46.80 23.92
N ASP A 130 -3.55 -47.96 23.48
CA ASP A 130 -4.95 -48.41 23.41
C ASP A 130 -5.94 -47.66 22.50
N ALA A 131 -6.26 -48.32 21.39
CA ALA A 131 -7.44 -48.05 20.59
C ALA A 131 -8.72 -48.29 21.41
N PRO A 132 -9.74 -47.42 21.26
CA PRO A 132 -11.11 -47.85 21.38
C PRO A 132 -11.86 -47.66 20.05
N VAL A 133 -12.61 -48.71 19.77
CA VAL A 133 -13.51 -48.95 18.64
C VAL A 133 -14.54 -47.83 18.51
N LEU A 134 -14.89 -47.48 17.27
CA LEU A 134 -16.01 -46.60 16.93
C LEU A 134 -17.29 -47.05 17.66
N GLN A 135 -17.69 -46.31 18.69
CA GLN A 135 -18.88 -46.59 19.48
C GLN A 135 -20.02 -45.70 18.99
N THR A 136 -20.76 -46.22 18.01
CA THR A 136 -21.98 -45.62 17.46
C THR A 136 -23.16 -45.94 18.38
N LEU A 137 -23.47 -45.06 19.34
CA LEU A 137 -24.78 -45.02 19.97
C LEU A 137 -25.23 -43.55 20.07
N PRO A 138 -26.43 -43.20 19.59
CA PRO A 138 -26.92 -41.84 19.72
C PRO A 138 -27.36 -41.66 21.17
N PHE A 139 -26.56 -40.96 21.97
CA PHE A 139 -27.06 -40.40 23.21
C PHE A 139 -27.94 -39.20 22.86
N THR A 140 -29.19 -39.52 22.58
CA THR A 140 -30.31 -38.65 22.86
C THR A 140 -30.32 -38.32 24.36
N ASN A 141 -30.55 -37.04 24.67
CA ASN A 141 -31.01 -36.55 25.97
C ASN A 141 -29.94 -36.19 27.04
N SER A 142 -29.28 -35.06 26.84
CA SER A 142 -28.95 -34.15 27.95
C SER A 142 -29.03 -32.70 27.47
N VAL A 143 -30.20 -32.12 27.71
CA VAL A 143 -30.51 -30.70 27.67
C VAL A 143 -29.51 -29.95 28.55
N GLN A 144 -28.78 -28.99 27.98
CA GLN A 144 -28.15 -27.92 28.74
C GLN A 144 -28.46 -26.60 28.03
N GLU A 145 -29.53 -25.96 28.50
CA GLU A 145 -30.00 -24.66 28.03
C GLU A 145 -29.02 -23.56 28.43
N VAL A 146 -28.54 -22.81 27.44
CA VAL A 146 -28.08 -21.43 27.61
C VAL A 146 -28.48 -20.63 26.37
N SER A 147 -29.69 -20.03 26.47
CA SER A 147 -30.16 -18.81 25.80
C SER A 147 -29.70 -18.53 24.36
N TYR A 148 -30.35 -19.15 23.38
CA TYR A 148 -30.61 -18.47 22.11
C TYR A 148 -31.94 -18.95 21.52
N ASN A 149 -32.87 -18.01 21.36
CA ASN A 149 -34.22 -18.27 20.87
C ASN A 149 -34.18 -18.48 19.35
N VAL A 150 -33.71 -19.64 18.90
CA VAL A 150 -33.85 -20.09 17.51
C VAL A 150 -35.21 -20.78 17.41
N PRO A 151 -36.12 -20.35 16.52
CA PRO A 151 -37.34 -21.10 16.28
C PRO A 151 -36.96 -22.50 15.82
N THR A 152 -37.57 -23.49 16.47
CA THR A 152 -37.46 -24.93 16.22
C THR A 152 -37.27 -25.22 14.74
N GLN A 153 -36.20 -25.95 14.45
CA GLN A 153 -35.91 -26.55 13.17
C GLN A 153 -37.13 -27.39 12.77
N GLU A 154 -38.00 -26.82 11.93
CA GLU A 154 -39.02 -27.56 11.23
C GLU A 154 -38.29 -28.67 10.48
N VAL A 155 -38.60 -29.92 10.86
CA VAL A 155 -38.26 -31.09 10.05
C VAL A 155 -38.76 -30.78 8.66
N ILE A 156 -37.85 -30.55 7.72
CA ILE A 156 -38.17 -30.14 6.37
C ILE A 156 -38.95 -31.29 5.73
N THR A 157 -40.28 -31.22 5.81
CA THR A 157 -41.19 -32.14 5.14
C THR A 157 -41.03 -31.93 3.63
N PRO A 158 -41.02 -32.98 2.79
CA PRO A 158 -40.85 -32.84 1.34
C PRO A 158 -41.84 -31.86 0.70
N GLU A 159 -43.03 -31.69 1.28
CA GLU A 159 -44.03 -30.71 0.85
C GLU A 159 -43.58 -29.25 1.03
N GLN A 160 -42.82 -28.93 2.08
CA GLN A 160 -42.27 -27.58 2.28
C GLN A 160 -41.19 -27.24 1.25
N VAL A 161 -40.42 -28.24 0.81
CA VAL A 161 -39.42 -28.07 -0.27
C VAL A 161 -40.11 -27.76 -1.60
N GLU A 162 -41.20 -28.46 -1.92
CA GLU A 162 -41.97 -28.19 -3.13
C GLU A 162 -42.60 -26.79 -3.12
N GLN A 163 -43.13 -26.35 -1.98
CA GLN A 163 -43.64 -24.98 -1.84
C GLN A 163 -42.54 -23.92 -1.99
N LYS A 164 -41.35 -24.18 -1.46
CA LYS A 164 -40.20 -23.29 -1.66
C LYS A 164 -39.76 -23.24 -3.12
N ASN A 165 -39.76 -24.36 -3.82
CA ASN A 165 -39.43 -24.41 -5.24
C ASN A 165 -40.47 -23.65 -6.08
N LYS A 166 -41.77 -23.84 -5.84
CA LYS A 166 -42.84 -23.05 -6.50
C LYS A 166 -42.70 -21.55 -6.26
N ARG A 167 -42.24 -21.16 -5.07
CA ARG A 167 -41.99 -19.75 -4.74
C ARG A 167 -40.77 -19.20 -5.48
N ILE A 168 -39.73 -20.00 -5.67
CA ILE A 168 -38.54 -19.63 -6.44
C ILE A 168 -38.90 -19.52 -7.94
N ASP A 169 -39.71 -20.42 -8.47
CA ASP A 169 -40.11 -20.40 -9.89
C ASP A 169 -40.92 -19.14 -10.24
N SER A 170 -41.87 -18.75 -9.39
CA SER A 170 -42.63 -17.50 -9.59
C SER A 170 -41.75 -16.24 -9.43
N MET A 171 -40.77 -16.27 -8.54
CA MET A 171 -39.77 -15.21 -8.42
C MET A 171 -38.91 -15.12 -9.69
N LEU A 172 -38.48 -16.24 -10.27
CA LEU A 172 -37.68 -16.27 -11.48
C LEU A 172 -38.46 -15.72 -12.68
N GLN A 173 -39.73 -16.10 -12.82
CA GLN A 173 -40.60 -15.60 -13.89
C GLN A 173 -40.81 -14.09 -13.79
N SER A 174 -41.05 -13.57 -12.59
CA SER A 174 -41.20 -12.12 -12.37
C SER A 174 -39.91 -11.36 -12.66
N TYR A 175 -38.74 -11.92 -12.31
CA TYR A 175 -37.44 -11.33 -12.60
C TYR A 175 -37.19 -11.22 -14.11
N GLU A 176 -37.53 -12.24 -14.90
CA GLU A 176 -37.40 -12.16 -16.35
C GLU A 176 -38.31 -11.11 -16.98
N LEU A 177 -39.55 -10.97 -16.48
CA LEU A 177 -40.46 -9.93 -16.93
C LEU A 177 -39.90 -8.54 -16.62
N GLN A 178 -39.38 -8.33 -15.42
CA GLN A 178 -38.75 -7.07 -15.02
C GLN A 178 -37.54 -6.75 -15.89
N LYS A 179 -36.73 -7.76 -16.23
CA LYS A 179 -35.59 -7.60 -17.13
C LYS A 179 -36.02 -7.15 -18.54
N ARG A 180 -37.13 -7.68 -19.06
CA ARG A 180 -37.67 -7.26 -20.36
C ARG A 180 -38.24 -5.84 -20.32
N ILE A 181 -39.04 -5.50 -19.31
CA ILE A 181 -39.56 -4.13 -19.14
C ILE A 181 -38.41 -3.13 -19.00
N TYR A 182 -37.38 -3.49 -18.23
CA TYR A 182 -36.21 -2.64 -18.07
C TYR A 182 -35.45 -2.47 -19.40
N ALA A 183 -35.22 -3.55 -20.15
CA ALA A 183 -34.61 -3.47 -21.47
C ALA A 183 -35.44 -2.64 -22.47
N ASP A 184 -36.77 -2.74 -22.42
CA ASP A 184 -37.67 -1.97 -23.29
C ASP A 184 -37.66 -0.48 -22.90
N SER A 185 -37.66 -0.17 -21.61
CA SER A 185 -37.52 1.21 -21.12
C SER A 185 -36.20 1.86 -21.53
N LEU A 186 -35.11 1.08 -21.57
CA LEU A 186 -33.81 1.54 -22.02
C LEU A 186 -33.81 1.82 -23.54
N ASN A 187 -34.52 1.01 -24.33
CA ASN A 187 -34.67 1.26 -25.77
C ASN A 187 -35.53 2.50 -26.06
N LEU A 188 -36.60 2.73 -25.29
CA LEU A 188 -37.44 3.93 -25.39
C LEU A 188 -36.70 5.22 -24.99
N GLN A 189 -35.76 5.16 -24.04
CA GLN A 189 -34.89 6.29 -23.70
C GLN A 189 -33.87 6.63 -24.81
N ASN A 190 -33.46 5.66 -25.62
CA ASN A 190 -32.51 5.87 -26.71
C ASN A 190 -33.16 6.39 -28.02
N GLN A 191 -34.50 6.53 -28.06
CA GLN A 191 -35.24 7.07 -29.21
C GLN A 191 -35.82 8.48 -28.98
N LYS A 192 -35.35 9.21 -27.96
CA LYS A 192 -35.77 10.58 -27.67
C LYS A 192 -34.57 11.52 -27.64
#